data_AF-A0A2G4EV35-F1
#
_entry.id   AF-A0A2G4EV35-F1
#
_cell.length_a   1.000
_cell.length_b   1.000
_cell.length_c   1.000
_cell.angle_alpha   90.00
_cell.angle_beta   90.00
_cell.angle_gamma   90.00
#
_symmetry.space_group_name_H-M   'P 1'
#
loop_
_entity.id
_entity.type
_entity.pdbx_description
1 polymer ?
#
loop_
_entity_poly.entity_id
_entity_poly.type
_entity_poly.pdbx_seq_one_letter_code
_entity_poly.pdbx_strand_id
1 'polypeptide(L)' 'MTELLQQAIAQIQKLPPDRQDAIAARFLAELQNEQKWETRFADTTDDQWDQMAAMVRQEIAGGETVPLDEVFPTQK' A
#
# COMPACT_ATOMS: atom_id res chain seq x y z
N MET A 1 8.34 8.03 -21.77
CA MET A 1 8.32 6.74 -21.04
C MET A 1 9.72 6.49 -20.52
N THR A 2 9.89 6.12 -19.25
CA THR A 2 11.21 5.75 -18.72
C THR A 2 11.66 4.42 -19.34
N GLU A 3 12.97 4.17 -19.40
CA GLU A 3 13.52 2.93 -19.98
C GLU A 3 12.93 1.67 -19.34
N LEU A 4 12.75 1.69 -18.02
CA LEU A 4 12.17 0.58 -17.27
C LEU A 4 10.70 0.33 -17.66
N LEU A 5 9.89 1.39 -17.77
CA LEU A 5 8.49 1.25 -18.17
C LEU A 5 8.36 0.76 -19.62
N GLN A 6 9.25 1.20 -20.50
CA GLN A 6 9.30 0.70 -21.87
C GLN A 6 9.61 -0.79 -21.92
N GLN A 7 10.60 -1.25 -21.16
CA GLN A 7 10.96 -2.67 -21.07
C GLN A 7 9.79 -3.50 -20.52
N ALA A 8 9.11 -3.03 -19.47
CA ALA A 8 7.96 -3.70 -18.90
C ALA A 8 6.82 -3.86 -19.93
N ILE A 9 6.44 -2.79 -20.63
CA ILE A 9 5.41 -2.84 -21.67
C ILE A 9 5.83 -3.79 -22.80
N ALA A 10 7.10 -3.75 -23.23
CA ALA A 10 7.60 -4.63 -24.29
C ALA A 10 7.52 -6.13 -23.91
N GLN A 11 7.65 -6.49 -22.63
CA GLN A 11 7.43 -7.88 -22.20
C GLN A 11 5.94 -8.22 -22.14
N ILE A 12 5.10 -7.30 -21.67
CA ILE A 12 3.64 -7.50 -21.59
C ILE A 12 3.05 -7.72 -22.99
N GLN A 13 3.48 -6.95 -23.98
CA GLN A 13 3.01 -7.06 -25.38
C GLN A 13 3.23 -8.45 -26.00
N LYS A 14 4.15 -9.27 -25.47
CA LYS A 14 4.39 -10.64 -25.95
C LYS A 14 3.38 -11.66 -25.41
N LEU A 15 2.55 -11.27 -24.43
CA LEU A 15 1.59 -12.15 -23.79
C LEU A 15 0.26 -12.20 -24.55
N PRO A 16 -0.57 -13.23 -24.35
CA PRO A 16 -1.95 -13.25 -24.84
C PRO A 16 -2.77 -12.05 -24.34
N PRO A 17 -3.77 -11.54 -25.10
CA PRO A 17 -4.53 -10.34 -24.75
C PRO A 17 -5.14 -10.35 -23.34
N ASP A 18 -5.71 -11.48 -22.91
CA ASP A 18 -6.28 -11.65 -21.57
C ASP A 18 -5.25 -11.41 -20.46
N ARG A 19 -4.00 -11.83 -20.69
CA ARG A 19 -2.89 -11.60 -19.75
C ARG A 19 -2.41 -10.16 -19.78
N GLN A 20 -2.41 -9.52 -20.95
CA GLN A 20 -2.09 -8.09 -21.05
C GLN A 20 -3.10 -7.26 -20.26
N ASP A 21 -4.40 -7.51 -20.46
CA ASP A 21 -5.48 -6.79 -19.80
C ASP A 21 -5.48 -7.03 -18.28
N ALA A 22 -5.23 -8.26 -17.83
CA ALA A 22 -5.13 -8.55 -16.40
C ALA A 22 -3.98 -7.78 -15.72
N ILE A 23 -2.82 -7.66 -16.39
CA ILE A 23 -1.69 -6.89 -15.87
C ILE A 23 -2.00 -5.39 -15.88
N ALA A 24 -2.59 -4.89 -16.97
CA ALA A 24 -2.98 -3.49 -17.10
C ALA A 24 -4.00 -3.08 -16.01
N ALA A 25 -5.01 -3.91 -15.77
CA ALA A 25 -6.01 -3.68 -14.73
C ALA A 25 -5.36 -3.60 -13.34
N ARG A 26 -4.39 -4.47 -13.05
CA ARG A 26 -3.63 -4.40 -11.79
C ARG A 26 -2.86 -3.10 -11.67
N PHE A 27 -2.10 -2.70 -12.69
CA PHE A 27 -1.33 -1.44 -12.63
C PHE A 27 -2.22 -0.22 -12.49
N LEU A 28 -3.36 -0.17 -13.17
CA LEU A 28 -4.33 0.91 -13.01
C LEU A 28 -4.88 0.97 -11.59
N ALA A 29 -5.15 -0.18 -10.97
CA ALA A 29 -5.58 -0.24 -9.57
C ALA A 29 -4.49 0.26 -8.61
N GLU A 30 -3.22 -0.14 -8.81
CA GLU A 30 -2.10 0.33 -8.00
C GLU A 30 -1.91 1.86 -8.13
N LEU A 31 -1.97 2.41 -9.35
CA LEU A 31 -1.86 3.86 -9.57
C LEU A 31 -2.98 4.63 -8.86
N GLN A 32 -4.21 4.13 -8.89
CA GLN A 32 -5.32 4.73 -8.16
C GLN A 32 -5.16 4.62 -6.64
N ASN A 33 -4.57 3.53 -6.16
CA ASN A 33 -4.30 3.34 -4.73
C ASN A 33 -3.20 4.30 -4.26
N GLU A 34 -2.10 4.39 -5.00
CA GLU A 34 -1.00 5.32 -4.73
C GLU A 34 -1.51 6.76 -4.68
N GLN A 35 -2.29 7.19 -5.67
CA GLN A 35 -2.86 8.54 -5.69
C GLN A 35 -3.74 8.81 -4.46
N LYS A 36 -4.55 7.83 -4.04
CA LYS A 36 -5.39 7.98 -2.83
C LYS A 36 -4.54 8.11 -1.58
N TRP A 37 -3.46 7.35 -1.46
CA TRP A 37 -2.55 7.45 -0.32
C TRP A 37 -1.81 8.77 -0.31
N GLU A 38 -1.25 9.19 -1.43
CA GLU A 38 -0.56 10.46 -1.58
C GLU A 38 -1.46 11.63 -1.16
N THR A 39 -2.70 11.66 -1.66
CA THR A 39 -3.69 12.67 -1.26
C THR A 39 -4.01 12.59 0.23
N ARG A 40 -4.28 11.40 0.78
CA ARG A 40 -4.56 11.24 2.22
C ARG A 40 -3.43 11.75 3.08
N PHE A 41 -2.19 11.40 2.76
CA PHE A 41 -1.03 11.83 3.53
C PHE A 41 -0.81 13.35 3.42
N ALA A 42 -0.94 13.92 2.22
CA ALA A 42 -0.82 15.36 2.01
C ALA A 42 -1.90 16.17 2.74
N ASP A 43 -3.12 15.63 2.82
CA ASP A 43 -4.26 16.28 3.47
C ASP A 43 -4.30 16.07 5.00
N THR A 44 -3.51 15.13 5.54
CA THR A 44 -3.52 14.84 6.99
C THR A 44 -2.65 15.84 7.73
N THR A 45 -3.25 16.57 8.67
CA THR A 45 -2.57 17.61 9.45
C THR A 45 -1.75 17.03 10.62
N ASP A 46 -0.81 17.81 11.13
CA ASP A 46 -0.04 17.45 12.33
C ASP A 46 -0.95 17.15 13.54
N ASP A 47 -2.02 17.93 13.75
CA ASP A 47 -3.00 17.67 14.82
C ASP A 47 -3.70 16.30 14.67
N GLN A 48 -4.00 15.89 13.43
CA GLN A 48 -4.59 14.58 13.18
C GLN A 48 -3.59 13.45 13.43
N TRP A 49 -2.31 13.65 13.07
CA TRP A 49 -1.23 12.72 13.41
C TRP A 49 -1.04 12.60 14.93
N ASP A 50 -1.05 13.72 15.64
CA ASP A 50 -0.91 13.77 17.09
C ASP A 50 -2.07 13.05 17.79
N GLN A 51 -3.30 13.24 17.29
CA GLN A 51 -4.48 12.54 17.80
C GLN A 51 -4.35 11.01 17.59
N MET A 52 -3.97 10.56 16.41
CA MET A 52 -3.77 9.13 16.13
C MET A 52 -2.67 8.54 17.02
N ALA A 53 -1.56 9.25 17.19
CA ALA A 53 -0.46 8.81 18.03
C ALA A 53 -0.85 8.78 19.53
N ALA A 54 -1.66 9.73 19.99
CA ALA A 54 -2.19 9.72 21.35
C ALA A 54 -3.12 8.53 21.61
N MET A 55 -4.00 8.23 20.66
CA MET A 55 -4.89 7.06 20.71
C MET A 55 -4.09 5.75 20.84
N VAL A 56 -3.09 5.53 19.96
CA VAL A 56 -2.24 4.33 20.02
C VAL A 56 -1.50 4.23 21.35
N ARG A 57 -0.96 5.33 21.88
CA ARG A 57 -0.29 5.34 23.20
C ARG A 57 -1.24 4.95 24.33
N GLN A 58 -2.50 5.37 24.25
CA GLN A 58 -3.52 5.01 25.22
C GLN A 58 -3.85 3.50 25.14
N GLU A 59 -4.03 2.95 23.94
CA GLU A 59 -4.28 1.52 23.73
C GLU A 59 -3.14 0.66 24.28
N ILE A 60 -1.88 1.08 24.04
CA ILE A 60 -0.70 0.41 24.62
C ILE A 60 -0.74 0.45 26.16
N ALA A 61 -1.02 1.62 26.75
CA ALA A 61 -1.11 1.77 28.20
C ALA A 61 -2.28 0.97 28.82
N GLY A 62 -3.36 0.80 28.07
CA GLY A 62 -4.53 -0.01 28.44
C GLY A 62 -4.33 -1.52 28.25
N GLY A 63 -3.25 -1.95 27.60
CA GLY A 63 -3.04 -3.36 27.25
C GLY A 63 -3.98 -3.87 26.16
N GLU A 64 -4.48 -2.97 25.31
CA GLU A 64 -5.43 -3.28 24.22
C GLU A 64 -4.73 -3.72 22.93
N THR A 65 -3.40 -3.67 22.92
CA THR A 65 -2.56 -4.12 21.80
C THR A 65 -2.09 -5.56 21.97
N VAL A 66 -1.99 -6.31 20.87
CA VAL A 66 -1.42 -7.66 20.86
C VAL A 66 -0.01 -7.68 20.26
N PRO A 67 0.92 -8.51 20.78
CA PRO A 67 2.23 -8.71 20.16
C PRO A 67 2.10 -9.18 18.71
N LEU A 68 2.96 -8.65 17.83
CA LEU A 68 2.90 -8.98 16.39
C LEU A 68 3.10 -10.47 16.13
N ASP A 69 3.96 -11.14 16.90
CA ASP A 69 4.24 -12.58 16.79
C ASP A 69 3.03 -13.47 17.15
N GLU A 70 2.08 -12.95 17.92
CA GLU A 70 0.84 -13.68 18.22
C GLU A 70 -0.13 -13.65 17.03
N VAL A 71 -0.10 -12.58 16.24
CA VAL A 71 -0.95 -12.40 15.05
C VAL A 71 -0.31 -13.00 13.79
N PHE A 72 1.01 -12.82 13.64
CA PHE A 72 1.81 -13.34 12.54
C PHE A 72 2.94 -14.21 13.08
N PRO A 73 2.63 -15.44 13.51
CA PRO A 73 3.63 -16.33 14.09
C PRO A 73 4.73 -16.63 13.07
N THR A 74 5.97 -16.26 13.42
CA THR A 74 7.14 -16.71 12.67
C THR A 74 7.28 -18.22 12.85
N GLN A 75 7.22 -18.97 11.76
CA GLN A 75 7.55 -20.40 11.78
C GLN A 75 9.02 -20.54 12.20
N LYS A 76 9.26 -21.12 13.37
CA LYS A 76 10.60 -21.51 13.83
C LYS A 76 11.07 -22.79 13.15
#